data_AF-A0A382ESJ2-F1
#
_entry.id   AF-A0A382ESJ2-F1
#
_cell.length_a   1.000
_cell.length_b   1.000
_cell.length_c   1.000
_cell.angle_alpha   90.00
_cell.angle_beta   90.00
_cell.angle_gamma   90.00
#
_symmetry.space_group_name_H-M   'P 1'
#
loop_
_entity.id
_entity.type
_entity.pdbx_description
1 polymer ?
#
loop_
_entity_poly.entity_id
_entity_poly.type
_entity_poly.pdbx_seq_one_letter_code
_entity_poly.pdbx_strand_id
1 'polypeptide(L)'
;MSKDEGSVACPHCGEEFNVADRLRTHIEAKVRSELHDSIHAEAKEMFEKRLVSEQEEETEQRQALQDKVKKQRDELKDLRNDKIELDDLKENREIELKEVKAEVVRKAKRRFNQELDEKINERLKEETADKELKIGKLELQLERQNSKIEELEEQRTASHGELEGEVLELAVEGILRNLFPRDGINEVKRGAFGADIEHSVPSP
;
A
#
# COMPACT_ATOMS: atom_id res chain seq x y z
N MET A 1 -46.12 -105.36 -62.70
CA MET A 1 -44.98 -106.13 -63.25
C MET A 1 -44.09 -105.17 -64.03
N SER A 2 -42.95 -104.82 -63.47
CA SER A 2 -41.80 -104.30 -64.20
C SER A 2 -40.61 -104.77 -63.38
N LYS A 3 -39.87 -105.75 -63.92
CA LYS A 3 -38.68 -106.31 -63.27
C LYS A 3 -37.73 -105.15 -62.98
N ASP A 4 -37.24 -105.06 -61.75
CA ASP A 4 -36.15 -104.15 -61.39
C ASP A 4 -34.92 -104.52 -62.22
N GLU A 5 -34.65 -103.79 -63.31
CA GLU A 5 -33.53 -104.02 -64.23
C GLU A 5 -32.15 -103.63 -63.63
N GLY A 6 -31.95 -103.82 -62.32
CA GLY A 6 -30.73 -103.41 -61.62
C GLY A 6 -30.46 -104.08 -60.27
N SER A 7 -31.21 -105.12 -59.90
CA SER A 7 -30.97 -105.90 -58.68
C SER A 7 -29.97 -107.04 -58.93
N VAL A 8 -28.91 -107.10 -58.11
CA VAL A 8 -27.85 -108.11 -58.18
C VAL A 8 -27.72 -108.78 -56.81
N ALA A 9 -27.47 -110.10 -56.79
CA ALA A 9 -27.31 -110.88 -55.56
C ALA A 9 -25.86 -110.85 -55.06
N CYS A 10 -25.68 -110.65 -53.75
CA CYS A 10 -24.36 -110.63 -53.12
C CYS A 10 -23.71 -112.03 -53.10
N PRO A 11 -22.50 -112.23 -53.64
CA PRO A 11 -21.85 -113.54 -53.71
C PRO A 11 -21.40 -114.11 -52.35
N HIS A 12 -21.51 -113.34 -51.26
CA HIS A 12 -21.02 -113.72 -49.93
C HIS A 12 -22.15 -114.03 -48.92
N CYS A 13 -23.39 -113.59 -49.18
CA CYS A 13 -24.53 -113.80 -48.29
C CYS A 13 -25.88 -114.03 -49.00
N GLY A 14 -25.95 -113.85 -50.32
CA GLY A 14 -27.14 -114.13 -51.13
C GLY A 14 -28.23 -113.05 -51.15
N GLU A 15 -28.08 -111.97 -50.40
CA GLU A 15 -29.06 -110.87 -50.36
C GLU A 15 -29.13 -110.12 -51.71
N GLU A 16 -30.34 -109.83 -52.20
CA GLU A 16 -30.56 -109.05 -53.42
C GLU A 16 -30.53 -107.54 -53.10
N PHE A 17 -29.74 -106.77 -53.84
CA PHE A 17 -29.68 -105.32 -53.67
C PHE A 17 -29.75 -104.60 -55.01
N ASN A 18 -30.45 -103.46 -55.02
CA ASN A 18 -30.52 -102.58 -56.18
C ASN A 18 -29.23 -101.73 -56.26
N VAL A 19 -28.44 -101.97 -57.30
CA VAL A 19 -27.16 -101.29 -57.52
C VAL A 19 -27.35 -99.79 -57.76
N ALA A 20 -28.41 -99.40 -58.47
CA ALA A 20 -28.71 -97.99 -58.76
C ALA A 20 -29.02 -97.23 -57.47
N ASP A 21 -29.76 -97.81 -56.53
CA ASP A 21 -30.06 -97.17 -55.25
C ASP A 21 -28.85 -97.09 -54.31
N ARG A 22 -27.99 -98.12 -54.30
CA ARG A 22 -26.72 -98.08 -53.55
C ARG A 22 -25.74 -97.03 -54.11
N LEU A 23 -25.66 -96.89 -55.44
CA LEU A 23 -24.85 -95.84 -56.06
C LEU A 23 -25.44 -94.45 -55.82
N ARG A 24 -26.77 -94.28 -55.90
CA ARG A 24 -27.45 -93.01 -55.57
C ARG A 24 -27.16 -92.57 -54.15
N THR A 25 -27.35 -93.45 -53.17
CA THR A 25 -27.08 -93.14 -51.75
C THR A 25 -25.61 -92.78 -51.51
N HIS A 26 -24.67 -93.45 -52.17
CA HIS A 26 -23.23 -93.12 -52.08
C HIS A 26 -22.89 -91.78 -52.75
N ILE A 27 -23.46 -91.49 -53.92
CA ILE A 27 -23.30 -90.21 -54.61
C ILE A 27 -23.93 -89.08 -53.78
N GLU A 28 -25.15 -89.25 -53.27
CA GLU A 28 -25.81 -88.30 -52.39
C GLU A 28 -25.02 -88.05 -51.10
N ALA A 29 -24.46 -89.09 -50.48
CA ALA A 29 -23.64 -88.94 -49.28
C ALA A 29 -22.35 -88.15 -49.56
N LYS A 30 -21.68 -88.42 -50.69
CA LYS A 30 -20.50 -87.65 -51.12
C LYS A 30 -20.82 -86.20 -51.42
N VAL A 31 -21.86 -85.95 -52.23
CA VAL A 31 -22.30 -84.58 -52.57
C VAL A 31 -22.74 -83.82 -51.31
N ARG A 32 -23.42 -84.49 -50.36
CA ARG A 32 -23.78 -83.87 -49.07
C ARG A 32 -22.55 -83.54 -48.23
N SER A 33 -21.53 -84.41 -48.19
CA SER A 33 -20.30 -84.14 -47.46
C SER A 33 -19.55 -82.96 -48.08
N GLU A 34 -19.36 -82.95 -49.39
CA GLU A 34 -18.67 -81.87 -50.11
C GLU A 34 -19.43 -80.53 -49.97
N LEU A 35 -20.77 -80.57 -50.02
CA LEU A 35 -21.60 -79.39 -49.78
C LEU A 35 -21.52 -78.93 -48.31
N HIS A 36 -21.48 -79.84 -47.35
CA HIS A 36 -21.33 -79.50 -45.94
C HIS A 36 -19.97 -78.86 -45.67
N ASP A 37 -18.89 -79.44 -46.20
CA ASP A 37 -17.53 -78.95 -46.02
C ASP A 37 -17.35 -77.56 -46.67
N SER A 38 -17.90 -77.35 -47.87
CA SER A 38 -17.86 -76.04 -48.54
C SER A 38 -18.68 -74.98 -47.80
N ILE A 39 -19.92 -75.28 -47.38
CA ILE A 39 -20.73 -74.35 -46.59
C ILE A 39 -20.04 -74.02 -45.26
N HIS A 40 -19.43 -75.02 -44.60
CA HIS A 40 -18.74 -74.81 -43.33
C HIS A 40 -17.47 -73.97 -43.49
N ALA A 41 -16.73 -74.15 -44.59
CA ALA A 41 -15.56 -73.34 -44.90
C ALA A 41 -15.96 -71.88 -45.19
N GLU A 42 -16.98 -71.66 -46.02
CA GLU A 42 -17.49 -70.32 -46.34
C GLU A 42 -18.07 -69.60 -45.11
N ALA A 43 -18.83 -70.32 -44.27
CA ALA A 43 -19.38 -69.77 -43.03
C ALA A 43 -18.28 -69.36 -42.05
N LYS A 44 -17.21 -70.16 -41.95
CA LYS A 44 -16.05 -69.85 -41.10
C LYS A 44 -15.30 -68.62 -41.60
N GLU A 45 -15.04 -68.53 -42.91
CA GLU A 45 -14.35 -67.39 -43.52
C GLU A 45 -15.17 -66.10 -43.36
N MET A 46 -16.49 -66.15 -43.57
CA MET A 46 -17.36 -64.99 -43.34
C MET A 46 -17.38 -64.56 -41.87
N PHE A 47 -17.41 -65.51 -40.93
CA PHE A 47 -17.38 -65.21 -39.50
C PHE A 47 -16.05 -64.57 -39.08
N GLU A 48 -14.92 -65.10 -39.55
CA GLU A 48 -13.59 -64.53 -39.29
C GLU A 48 -13.45 -63.11 -39.84
N LYS A 49 -13.90 -62.87 -41.09
CA LYS A 49 -13.90 -61.52 -41.68
C LYS A 49 -14.76 -60.54 -40.89
N ARG A 50 -15.95 -60.97 -40.47
CA ARG A 50 -16.86 -60.14 -39.67
C ARG A 50 -16.24 -59.79 -38.32
N LEU A 51 -15.64 -60.76 -37.65
CA LEU A 51 -14.98 -60.55 -36.36
C LEU A 51 -13.82 -59.55 -36.47
N VAL A 52 -13.02 -59.64 -37.52
CA VAL A 52 -11.93 -58.67 -37.78
C VAL A 52 -12.51 -57.28 -38.04
N SER A 53 -13.55 -57.16 -38.88
CA SER A 53 -14.17 -55.85 -39.14
C SER A 53 -14.77 -55.22 -37.90
N GLU A 54 -15.44 -56.01 -37.04
CA GLU A 54 -16.03 -55.52 -35.79
C GLU A 54 -14.93 -55.08 -34.81
N GLN A 55 -13.81 -55.80 -34.74
CA GLN A 55 -12.65 -55.40 -33.94
C GLN A 55 -11.99 -54.12 -34.47
N GLU A 56 -11.83 -53.99 -35.79
CA GLU A 56 -11.29 -52.77 -36.41
C GLU A 56 -12.17 -51.56 -36.09
N GLU A 57 -13.49 -51.67 -36.30
CA GLU A 57 -14.45 -50.62 -35.96
C GLU A 57 -14.40 -50.26 -34.46
N GLU A 58 -14.34 -51.24 -33.56
CA GLU A 58 -14.24 -50.99 -32.12
C GLU A 58 -12.94 -50.25 -31.78
N THR A 59 -11.82 -50.66 -32.39
CA THR A 59 -10.52 -50.01 -32.16
C THR A 59 -10.50 -48.57 -32.65
N GLU A 60 -11.08 -48.29 -33.83
CA GLU A 60 -11.20 -46.94 -34.38
C GLU A 60 -12.09 -46.06 -33.49
N GLN A 61 -13.25 -46.58 -33.08
CA GLN A 61 -14.15 -45.86 -32.17
C GLN A 61 -13.46 -45.56 -30.83
N ARG A 62 -12.74 -46.53 -30.29
CA ARG A 62 -11.99 -46.37 -29.03
C ARG A 62 -10.87 -45.34 -29.17
N GLN A 63 -10.15 -45.32 -30.29
CA GLN A 63 -9.12 -44.31 -30.57
C GLN A 63 -9.75 -42.91 -30.69
N ALA A 64 -10.83 -42.78 -31.46
CA ALA A 64 -11.54 -41.52 -31.61
C ALA A 64 -12.06 -40.98 -30.26
N LEU A 65 -12.58 -41.85 -29.40
CA LEU A 65 -13.00 -41.47 -28.04
C LEU A 65 -11.81 -41.07 -27.17
N GLN A 66 -10.69 -41.79 -27.23
CA GLN A 66 -9.48 -41.41 -26.49
C GLN A 66 -8.96 -40.05 -26.91
N ASP A 67 -8.94 -39.75 -28.20
CA ASP A 67 -8.46 -38.46 -28.70
C ASP A 67 -9.40 -37.31 -28.34
N LYS A 68 -10.73 -37.54 -28.35
CA LYS A 68 -11.70 -36.57 -27.80
C LYS A 68 -11.45 -36.32 -26.31
N VAL A 69 -11.23 -37.37 -25.52
CA VAL A 69 -10.94 -37.23 -24.08
C VAL A 69 -9.62 -36.51 -23.83
N LYS A 70 -8.58 -36.75 -24.65
CA LYS A 70 -7.31 -36.01 -24.56
C LYS A 70 -7.51 -34.53 -24.85
N LYS A 71 -8.19 -34.18 -25.96
CA LYS A 71 -8.50 -32.80 -26.32
C LYS A 71 -9.28 -32.08 -25.21
N GLN A 72 -10.33 -32.70 -24.69
CA GLN A 72 -11.11 -32.13 -23.57
C GLN A 72 -10.27 -31.96 -22.29
N ARG A 73 -9.33 -32.87 -22.02
CA ARG A 73 -8.43 -32.72 -20.87
C ARG A 73 -7.47 -31.55 -21.04
N ASP A 74 -6.97 -31.33 -22.24
CA ASP A 74 -6.07 -30.21 -22.50
C ASP A 74 -6.82 -28.88 -22.50
N GLU A 75 -8.00 -28.80 -23.12
CA GLU A 75 -8.91 -27.65 -22.99
C GLU A 75 -9.25 -27.32 -21.52
N LEU A 76 -9.49 -28.35 -20.68
CA LEU A 76 -9.74 -28.16 -19.26
C LEU A 76 -8.50 -27.67 -18.49
N LYS A 77 -7.28 -28.00 -18.92
CA LYS A 77 -6.06 -27.45 -18.32
C LYS A 77 -5.90 -25.99 -18.71
N ASP A 78 -6.10 -25.68 -19.98
CA ASP A 78 -5.99 -24.31 -20.48
C ASP A 78 -7.00 -23.41 -19.78
N LEU A 79 -8.27 -23.83 -19.69
CA LEU A 79 -9.31 -23.11 -18.94
C LEU A 79 -8.97 -22.93 -17.45
N ARG A 80 -8.25 -23.87 -16.83
CA ARG A 80 -7.80 -23.73 -15.45
C ARG A 80 -6.68 -22.70 -15.33
N ASN A 81 -5.73 -22.70 -16.27
CA ASN A 81 -4.66 -21.72 -16.31
C ASN A 81 -5.21 -20.31 -16.56
N ASP A 82 -6.08 -20.15 -17.55
CA ASP A 82 -6.76 -18.89 -17.86
C ASP A 82 -7.52 -18.36 -16.63
N LYS A 83 -8.17 -19.25 -15.87
CA LYS A 83 -8.87 -18.87 -14.65
C LYS A 83 -7.92 -18.34 -13.58
N ILE A 84 -6.79 -19.01 -13.38
CA ILE A 84 -5.75 -18.57 -12.42
C ILE A 84 -5.20 -17.21 -12.84
N GLU A 85 -4.81 -17.05 -14.12
CA GLU A 85 -4.30 -15.79 -14.64
C GLU A 85 -5.31 -14.63 -14.50
N LEU A 86 -6.59 -14.93 -14.74
CA LEU A 86 -7.67 -13.95 -14.62
C LEU A 86 -7.89 -13.54 -13.16
N ASP A 87 -7.83 -14.48 -12.22
CA ASP A 87 -7.96 -14.21 -10.79
C ASP A 87 -6.75 -13.39 -10.28
N ASP A 88 -5.52 -13.76 -10.69
CA ASP A 88 -4.30 -13.00 -10.39
C ASP A 88 -4.37 -11.56 -10.94
N LEU A 89 -4.84 -11.39 -12.18
CA LEU A 89 -4.98 -10.08 -12.81
C LEU A 89 -6.02 -9.21 -12.07
N LYS A 90 -7.12 -9.81 -11.59
CA LYS A 90 -8.13 -9.11 -10.78
C LYS A 90 -7.55 -8.66 -9.44
N GLU A 91 -6.82 -9.54 -8.76
CA GLU A 91 -6.21 -9.22 -7.47
C GLU A 91 -5.19 -8.08 -7.61
N ASN A 92 -4.30 -8.18 -8.61
CA ASN A 92 -3.33 -7.13 -8.92
C ASN A 92 -4.01 -5.79 -9.21
N ARG A 93 -5.08 -5.80 -10.02
CA ARG A 93 -5.85 -4.58 -10.30
C ARG A 93 -6.53 -4.02 -9.06
N GLU A 94 -7.02 -4.86 -8.15
CA GLU A 94 -7.61 -4.41 -6.88
C GLU A 94 -6.56 -3.74 -5.98
N ILE A 95 -5.36 -4.32 -5.91
CA ILE A 95 -4.21 -3.75 -5.17
C ILE A 95 -3.83 -2.39 -5.77
N GLU A 96 -3.62 -2.30 -7.08
CA GLU A 96 -3.31 -1.04 -7.76
C GLU A 96 -4.38 0.03 -7.49
N LEU A 97 -5.67 -0.33 -7.57
CA LEU A 97 -6.76 0.60 -7.27
C LEU A 97 -6.74 1.06 -5.81
N LYS A 98 -6.40 0.19 -4.85
CA LYS A 98 -6.25 0.57 -3.44
C LYS A 98 -5.07 1.52 -3.26
N GLU A 99 -3.95 1.27 -3.91
CA GLU A 99 -2.76 2.12 -3.84
C GLU A 99 -3.02 3.49 -4.45
N VAL A 100 -3.59 3.56 -5.65
CA VAL A 100 -3.97 4.82 -6.31
C VAL A 100 -4.95 5.61 -5.46
N LYS A 101 -5.99 4.96 -4.90
CA LYS A 101 -6.92 5.63 -3.98
C LYS A 101 -6.22 6.18 -2.75
N ALA A 102 -5.35 5.38 -2.13
CA ALA A 102 -4.58 5.82 -0.96
C ALA A 102 -3.65 6.99 -1.29
N GLU A 103 -3.00 6.98 -2.47
CA GLU A 103 -2.14 8.06 -2.93
C GLU A 103 -2.94 9.34 -3.21
N VAL A 104 -4.10 9.24 -3.88
CA VAL A 104 -5.00 10.37 -4.13
C VAL A 104 -5.46 10.99 -2.80
N VAL A 105 -5.87 10.16 -1.83
CA VAL A 105 -6.27 10.65 -0.49
C VAL A 105 -5.10 11.34 0.21
N ARG A 106 -3.89 10.77 0.16
CA ARG A 106 -2.69 11.39 0.75
C ARG A 106 -2.36 12.72 0.08
N LYS A 107 -2.41 12.79 -1.26
CA LYS A 107 -2.18 14.04 -2.01
C LYS A 107 -3.24 15.10 -1.69
N ALA A 108 -4.51 14.71 -1.63
CA ALA A 108 -5.59 15.61 -1.24
C ALA A 108 -5.40 16.14 0.19
N LYS A 109 -5.07 15.27 1.15
CA LYS A 109 -4.80 15.67 2.53
C LYS A 109 -3.59 16.61 2.64
N ARG A 110 -2.51 16.34 1.90
CA ARG A 110 -1.33 17.23 1.86
C ARG A 110 -1.69 18.61 1.31
N ARG A 111 -2.39 18.68 0.19
CA ARG A 111 -2.84 19.94 -0.40
C ARG A 111 -3.75 20.71 0.55
N PHE A 112 -4.72 20.02 1.15
CA PHE A 112 -5.64 20.62 2.11
C PHE A 112 -4.92 21.18 3.35
N ASN A 113 -3.95 20.44 3.89
CA ASN A 113 -3.13 20.93 5.01
C ASN A 113 -2.29 22.15 4.60
N GLN A 114 -1.69 22.14 3.40
CA GLN A 114 -0.93 23.29 2.89
C GLN A 114 -1.82 24.53 2.75
N GLU A 115 -3.01 24.40 2.15
CA GLU A 115 -3.97 25.49 2.04
C GLU A 115 -4.44 26.02 3.40
N LEU A 116 -4.59 25.13 4.39
CA LEU A 116 -4.90 25.53 5.77
C LEU A 116 -3.75 26.29 6.42
N ASP A 117 -2.52 25.78 6.30
CA ASP A 117 -1.32 26.42 6.86
C ASP A 117 -1.11 27.81 6.24
N GLU A 118 -1.31 27.95 4.94
CA GLU A 118 -1.27 29.24 4.24
C GLU A 118 -2.32 30.22 4.80
N LYS A 119 -3.58 29.79 4.91
CA LYS A 119 -4.66 30.62 5.48
C LYS A 119 -4.44 30.98 6.94
N ILE A 120 -3.91 30.05 7.74
CA ILE A 120 -3.59 30.30 9.15
C ILE A 120 -2.47 31.34 9.24
N ASN A 121 -1.40 31.19 8.44
CA ASN A 121 -0.29 32.13 8.42
C ASN A 121 -0.72 33.53 7.95
N GLU A 122 -1.57 33.62 6.94
CA GLU A 122 -2.12 34.87 6.45
C GLU A 122 -2.93 35.57 7.55
N ARG A 123 -3.88 34.86 8.17
CA ARG A 123 -4.69 35.39 9.26
C ARG A 123 -3.87 35.75 10.50
N LEU A 124 -2.83 34.97 10.81
CA LEU A 124 -1.92 35.26 11.92
C LEU A 124 -1.16 36.56 11.67
N LYS A 125 -0.60 36.75 10.46
CA LYS A 125 0.08 37.99 10.08
C LYS A 125 -0.83 39.21 10.18
N GLU A 126 -2.07 39.10 9.69
CA GLU A 126 -3.05 40.18 9.79
C GLU A 126 -3.34 40.54 11.26
N GLU A 127 -3.55 39.54 12.13
CA GLU A 127 -3.83 39.79 13.54
C GLU A 127 -2.61 40.24 14.35
N THR A 128 -1.39 39.82 13.99
CA THR A 128 -0.18 40.19 14.73
C THR A 128 0.39 41.52 14.27
N ALA A 129 0.21 41.94 13.02
CA ALA A 129 0.77 43.21 12.51
C ALA A 129 0.37 44.42 13.38
N ASP A 130 -0.92 44.56 13.70
CA ASP A 130 -1.39 45.66 14.55
C ASP A 130 -0.91 45.55 15.99
N LYS A 131 -0.82 44.31 16.52
CA LYS A 131 -0.35 44.03 17.88
C LYS A 131 1.15 44.32 18.00
N GLU A 132 1.95 43.91 17.02
CA GLU A 132 3.39 44.17 16.92
C GLU A 132 3.68 45.66 16.86
N LEU A 133 2.94 46.42 16.03
CA LEU A 133 3.04 47.88 15.99
C LEU A 133 2.68 48.51 17.34
N LYS A 134 1.67 47.98 18.04
CA LYS A 134 1.26 48.49 19.35
C LYS A 134 2.28 48.15 20.44
N ILE A 135 2.83 46.95 20.43
CA ILE A 135 3.91 46.51 21.33
C ILE A 135 5.13 47.40 21.12
N GLY A 136 5.61 47.57 19.88
CA GLY A 136 6.76 48.41 19.59
C GLY A 136 6.56 49.88 19.99
N LYS A 137 5.33 50.42 19.84
CA LYS A 137 4.98 51.76 20.36
C LYS A 137 5.08 51.84 21.89
N LEU A 138 4.58 50.83 22.59
CA LEU A 138 4.62 50.78 24.06
C LEU A 138 6.05 50.58 24.57
N GLU A 139 6.84 49.74 23.91
CA GLU A 139 8.26 49.54 24.22
C GLU A 139 9.05 50.85 24.08
N LEU A 140 8.87 51.58 22.97
CA LEU A 140 9.52 52.88 22.77
C LEU A 140 9.07 53.93 23.79
N GLN A 141 7.78 53.90 24.18
CA GLN A 141 7.27 54.78 25.25
C GLN A 141 7.90 54.45 26.60
N LEU A 142 7.99 53.16 26.95
CA LEU A 142 8.63 52.70 28.18
C LEU A 142 10.11 53.06 28.22
N GLU A 143 10.83 52.88 27.12
CA GLU A 143 12.25 53.25 27.02
C GLU A 143 12.46 54.75 27.28
N ARG A 144 11.66 55.60 26.64
CA ARG A 144 11.71 57.06 26.85
C ARG A 144 11.30 57.49 28.26
N GLN A 145 10.34 56.79 28.86
CA GLN A 145 9.93 57.07 30.24
C GLN A 145 11.04 56.68 31.22
N ASN A 146 11.65 55.50 31.03
CA ASN A 146 12.75 55.02 31.86
C ASN A 146 13.95 55.96 31.75
N SER A 147 14.34 56.37 30.55
CA SER A 147 15.45 57.32 30.38
C SER A 147 15.16 58.66 31.08
N LYS A 148 13.90 59.13 31.03
CA LYS A 148 13.50 60.36 31.72
C LYS A 148 13.51 60.20 33.24
N ILE A 149 13.11 59.03 33.75
CA ILE A 149 13.17 58.72 35.17
C ILE A 149 14.63 58.71 35.63
N GLU A 150 15.53 58.05 34.89
CA GLU A 150 16.97 58.04 35.18
C GLU A 150 17.54 59.46 35.24
N GLU A 151 17.26 60.30 34.23
CA GLU A 151 17.68 61.72 34.22
C GLU A 151 17.14 62.49 35.44
N LEU A 152 15.88 62.27 35.83
CA LEU A 152 15.28 62.93 36.98
C LEU A 152 15.85 62.42 38.31
N GLU A 153 16.18 61.13 38.41
CA GLU A 153 16.83 60.56 39.58
C GLU A 153 18.27 61.10 39.74
N GLU A 154 19.02 61.22 38.65
CA GLU A 154 20.33 61.89 38.63
C GLU A 154 20.23 63.37 39.06
N GLN A 155 19.25 64.10 38.53
CA GLN A 155 19.03 65.50 38.94
C GLN A 155 18.61 65.61 40.41
N ARG A 156 17.72 64.73 40.88
CA ARG A 156 17.26 64.72 42.28
C ARG A 156 18.42 64.41 43.22
N THR A 157 19.25 63.41 42.88
CA THR A 157 20.40 63.02 43.70
C THR A 157 21.47 64.11 43.74
N ALA A 158 21.75 64.76 42.60
CA ALA A 158 22.65 65.91 42.56
C ALA A 158 22.14 67.09 43.41
N SER A 159 20.86 67.47 43.25
CA SER A 159 20.26 68.56 44.04
C SER A 159 20.16 68.24 45.53
N HIS A 160 19.92 66.97 45.90
CA HIS A 160 19.88 66.57 47.30
C HIS A 160 21.24 66.68 47.96
N GLY A 161 22.33 66.27 47.28
CA GLY A 161 23.69 66.41 47.80
C GLY A 161 24.11 67.88 47.98
N GLU A 162 23.69 68.77 47.07
CA GLU A 162 23.93 70.22 47.22
C GLU A 162 23.22 70.80 48.45
N LEU A 163 21.94 70.45 48.65
CA LEU A 163 21.17 70.90 49.81
C LEU A 163 21.73 70.34 51.13
N GLU A 164 22.20 69.10 51.15
CA GLU A 164 22.85 68.52 52.33
C GLU A 164 24.15 69.27 52.67
N GLY A 165 24.95 69.66 51.67
CA GLY A 165 26.14 70.50 51.85
C GLY A 165 25.83 71.87 52.44
N GLU A 166 24.85 72.58 51.88
CA GLU A 166 24.41 73.89 52.39
C GLU A 166 23.95 73.83 53.86
N VAL A 167 23.19 72.80 54.24
CA VAL A 167 22.73 72.63 55.63
C VAL A 167 23.88 72.36 56.58
N LEU A 168 24.88 71.57 56.17
CA LEU A 168 26.08 71.30 56.97
C LEU A 168 26.92 72.56 57.18
N GLU A 169 27.11 73.38 56.14
CA GLU A 169 27.83 74.65 56.23
C GLU A 169 27.17 75.60 57.23
N LEU A 170 25.85 75.80 57.12
CA LEU A 170 25.08 76.61 58.06
C LEU A 170 25.16 76.08 59.50
N ALA A 171 25.16 74.76 59.68
CA ALA A 171 25.31 74.14 60.99
C ALA A 171 26.70 74.41 61.59
N VAL A 172 27.77 74.29 60.79
CA VAL A 172 29.15 74.58 61.21
C VAL A 172 29.30 76.07 61.54
N GLU A 173 28.76 76.96 60.71
CA GLU A 173 28.76 78.41 60.95
C GLU A 173 28.10 78.74 62.31
N GLY A 174 26.92 78.14 62.57
CA GLY A 174 26.21 78.30 63.84
C GLY A 174 27.02 77.80 65.04
N ILE A 175 27.67 76.65 64.91
CA ILE A 175 28.55 76.10 65.97
C ILE A 175 29.73 77.03 66.23
N LEU A 176 30.41 77.50 65.17
CA LEU A 176 31.56 78.39 65.30
C LEU A 176 31.16 79.73 65.94
N ARG A 177 30.03 80.33 65.56
CA ARG A 177 29.53 81.58 66.16
C ARG A 177 29.18 81.43 67.64
N ASN A 178 28.67 80.27 68.03
CA ASN A 178 28.37 79.98 69.43
C ASN A 178 29.64 79.74 70.26
N LEU A 179 30.64 79.04 69.71
CA LEU A 179 31.89 78.74 70.41
C LEU A 179 32.83 79.95 70.49
N PHE A 180 32.80 80.83 69.47
CA PHE A 180 33.68 82.00 69.37
C PHE A 180 32.90 83.30 69.12
N PRO A 181 32.15 83.83 70.12
CA PRO A 181 31.26 84.97 69.91
C PRO A 181 31.94 86.31 69.59
N ARG A 182 33.27 86.40 69.77
CA ARG A 182 34.06 87.60 69.50
C ARG A 182 34.75 87.56 68.14
N ASP A 183 34.71 86.42 67.47
CA ASP A 183 35.42 86.20 66.22
C ASP A 183 34.49 86.49 65.03
N GLY A 184 35.06 86.95 63.91
CA GLY A 184 34.30 87.21 62.69
C GLY A 184 34.15 85.93 61.88
N ILE A 185 32.91 85.47 61.68
CA ILE A 185 32.62 84.26 60.88
C ILE A 185 31.79 84.68 59.68
N ASN A 186 32.41 84.59 58.51
CA ASN A 186 31.84 85.00 57.23
C ASN A 186 31.78 83.80 56.26
N GLU A 187 30.64 83.66 55.60
CA GLU A 187 30.45 82.72 54.51
C GLU A 187 31.22 83.17 53.26
N VAL A 188 31.91 82.23 52.61
CA VAL A 188 32.57 82.48 51.33
C VAL A 188 31.59 82.17 50.19
N LYS A 189 31.31 83.16 49.33
CA LYS A 189 30.34 83.00 48.24
C LYS A 189 30.79 81.94 47.23
N ARG A 190 29.80 81.20 46.68
CA ARG A 190 29.98 80.24 45.59
C ARG A 190 30.85 80.79 44.46
N GLY A 191 31.87 80.03 44.07
CA GLY A 191 32.77 80.33 42.95
C GLY A 191 34.17 80.83 43.35
N ALA A 192 34.44 81.04 44.65
CA ALA A 192 35.79 81.23 45.15
C ALA A 192 36.45 79.86 45.44
N PHE A 193 37.66 79.63 44.93
CA PHE A 193 38.42 78.42 45.23
C PHE A 193 39.03 78.52 46.64
N GLY A 194 38.62 77.67 47.59
CA GLY A 194 39.16 77.70 48.94
C GLY A 194 38.20 77.12 49.97
N ALA A 195 38.38 77.52 51.24
CA ALA A 195 37.53 77.12 52.36
C ALA A 195 36.10 77.69 52.23
N ASP A 196 35.14 76.98 52.81
CA ASP A 196 33.71 77.35 52.75
C ASP A 196 33.35 78.47 53.75
N ILE A 197 34.10 78.54 54.86
CA ILE A 197 33.90 79.52 55.92
C ILE A 197 35.24 80.19 56.24
N GLU A 198 35.23 81.53 56.29
CA GLU A 198 36.36 82.33 56.75
C GLU A 198 36.15 82.72 58.22
N HIS A 199 37.07 82.27 59.08
CA HIS A 199 37.06 82.57 60.50
C HIS A 199 38.20 83.55 60.85
N SER A 200 37.82 84.78 61.20
CA SER A 200 38.72 85.88 61.56
C SER A 200 38.78 86.03 63.08
N VAL A 201 39.90 85.66 63.67
CA VAL A 201 40.14 85.78 65.12
C VAL A 201 40.80 87.14 65.40
N PRO A 202 40.14 88.07 66.11
CA PRO A 202 40.78 89.33 66.51
C PRO A 202 41.89 89.05 67.54
N SER A 203 43.09 89.58 67.30
CA SER A 203 44.16 89.49 68.30
C SER A 203 43.83 90.35 69.53
N PRO A 204 44.34 90.02 70.73
CA PRO A 204 44.15 90.84 71.92
C PRO A 204 44.67 92.28 71.75
#